data_AF-A0A4U3KGN3-F1
#
_entry.id   AF-A0A4U3KGN3-F1
#
_cell.length_a   1.000
_cell.length_b   1.000
_cell.length_c   1.000
_cell.angle_alpha   90.00
_cell.angle_beta   90.00
_cell.angle_gamma   90.00
#
_symmetry.space_group_name_H-M   'P 1'
#
loop_
_entity.id
_entity.type
_entity.pdbx_description
1 polymer ?
#
loop_
_entity_poly.entity_id
_entity_poly.type
_entity_poly.pdbx_seq_one_letter_code
_entity_poly.pdbx_strand_id
1 'polypeptide(L)' 'GTDFEASASTKVAKTLADETGVELAVLNPLESLTQKEQEAGENYVSVMKENLAALQKSIH' A
#
# COMPACT_ATOMS: atom_id res chain seq x y z
N GLY A 1 -17.06 0.63 -12.23
CA GLY A 1 -16.56 1.79 -11.46
C GLY A 1 -15.26 1.36 -10.86
N THR A 2 -14.14 1.99 -11.22
CA THR A 2 -12.81 1.61 -10.72
C THR A 2 -11.84 2.79 -10.72
N ASP A 3 -11.91 3.70 -11.70
CA ASP A 3 -10.92 4.77 -11.80
C ASP A 3 -11.25 6.01 -10.95
N PHE A 4 -12.54 6.33 -10.80
CA PHE A 4 -12.98 7.46 -9.96
C PHE A 4 -12.69 7.19 -8.49
N GLU A 5 -12.94 5.97 -8.01
CA GLU A 5 -12.69 5.57 -6.63
C GLU A 5 -11.18 5.55 -6.32
N ALA A 6 -10.35 5.02 -7.22
CA ALA A 6 -8.90 5.05 -7.06
C ALA A 6 -8.33 6.49 -7.05
N SER A 7 -8.81 7.36 -7.94
CA SER A 7 -8.41 8.78 -7.98
C SER A 7 -8.86 9.53 -6.72
N ALA A 8 -10.08 9.29 -6.25
CA ALA A 8 -10.59 9.87 -5.02
C ALA A 8 -9.79 9.41 -3.81
N SER A 9 -9.50 8.10 -3.70
CA SER A 9 -8.65 7.54 -2.65
C SER A 9 -7.25 8.16 -2.64
N THR A 10 -6.64 8.33 -3.82
CA THR A 10 -5.33 8.97 -3.97
C THR A 10 -5.34 10.43 -3.50
N LYS A 11 -6.40 11.18 -3.83
CA LYS A 11 -6.55 12.58 -3.39
C LYS A 11 -6.74 12.68 -1.88
N VAL A 12 -7.57 11.83 -1.29
CA VAL A 12 -7.81 11.80 0.17
C VAL A 12 -6.53 11.45 0.91
N ALA A 13 -5.82 10.41 0.46
CA ALA A 13 -4.52 10.03 0.98
C ALA A 13 -3.53 11.21 0.95
N LYS A 14 -3.43 11.89 -0.20
CA LYS A 14 -2.56 13.05 -0.34
C LYS A 14 -2.93 14.20 0.60
N THR A 15 -4.21 14.56 0.69
CA THR A 15 -4.67 15.63 1.60
C THR A 15 -4.34 15.31 3.05
N LEU A 16 -4.57 14.06 3.50
CA LEU A 16 -4.25 13.65 4.87
C LEU A 16 -2.76 13.76 5.17
N ALA A 17 -1.89 13.30 4.26
CA ALA A 17 -0.45 13.42 4.40
C ALA A 17 0.01 14.89 4.45
N ASP A 18 -0.51 15.73 3.55
CA ASP A 18 -0.16 17.16 3.45
C ASP A 18 -0.62 17.96 4.69
N GLU A 19 -1.79 17.63 5.26
CA GLU A 19 -2.38 18.34 6.41
C GLU A 19 -1.81 17.90 7.76
N THR A 20 -1.45 16.62 7.91
CA THR A 20 -1.06 16.05 9.21
C THR A 20 0.43 15.74 9.32
N GLY A 21 1.18 15.80 8.20
CA GLY A 21 2.59 15.43 8.14
C GLY A 21 2.87 13.94 8.34
N VAL A 22 1.83 13.09 8.28
CA VAL A 22 1.97 11.65 8.45
C VAL A 22 2.45 10.99 7.16
N GLU A 23 3.38 10.04 7.29
CA GLU A 23 3.73 9.15 6.18
C GLU A 23 2.63 8.10 5.98
N LEU A 24 2.29 7.85 4.71
CA LEU A 24 1.35 6.79 4.35
C LEU A 24 2.12 5.52 3.99
N ALA A 25 1.81 4.43 4.68
CA ALA A 25 2.28 3.11 4.37
C ALA A 25 1.23 2.35 3.54
N VAL A 26 1.67 1.67 2.48
CA VAL A 26 0.83 0.75 1.70
C VAL A 26 0.94 -0.64 2.31
N LEU A 27 -0.21 -1.30 2.51
CA LEU A 27 -0.28 -2.70 2.94
C LEU A 27 -1.03 -3.50 1.87
N ASN A 28 -0.45 -4.62 1.44
CA ASN A 28 -1.07 -5.50 0.46
C ASN A 28 -1.84 -6.63 1.20
N PRO A 29 -3.17 -6.72 1.07
CA PRO A 29 -3.98 -7.75 1.75
C PRO A 29 -3.82 -9.15 1.13
N LEU A 30 -3.08 -9.26 0.02
CA LEU A 30 -2.77 -10.50 -0.69
C LEU A 30 -4.00 -11.19 -1.33
N GLU A 31 -5.04 -10.42 -1.66
CA GLU A 31 -6.21 -10.92 -2.40
C GLU A 31 -5.84 -11.30 -3.84
N SER A 32 -4.92 -10.56 -4.45
CA SER A 32 -4.32 -10.88 -5.75
C SER A 32 -2.97 -10.19 -5.90
N LEU A 33 -2.08 -10.79 -6.68
CA LEU A 33 -0.83 -10.14 -7.12
C LEU A 33 -1.05 -9.53 -8.50
N THR A 34 -0.53 -8.33 -8.73
CA THR A 34 -0.46 -7.71 -10.05
C THR A 34 0.43 -8.55 -10.99
N GLN A 35 0.26 -8.40 -12.31
CA GLN A 35 1.15 -9.07 -13.28
C GLN A 35 2.63 -8.75 -13.01
N LYS A 36 2.93 -7.50 -12.69
CA LYS A 36 4.29 -7.06 -12.37
C LYS A 36 4.86 -7.76 -11.14
N GLU A 37 4.07 -7.92 -10.08
CA GLU A 37 4.49 -8.64 -8.88
C GLU A 37 4.70 -10.13 -9.17
N GLN A 38 3.83 -10.74 -9.98
CA GLN A 38 4.00 -12.13 -10.41
C GLN A 38 5.27 -12.33 -11.25
N GLU A 39 5.55 -11.42 -12.19
CA GLU A 39 6.77 -11.40 -12.99
C GLU A 39 8.02 -11.17 -12.14
N ALA A 40 7.90 -10.40 -11.06
CA ALA A 40 8.96 -10.19 -10.07
C ALA A 40 9.17 -11.39 -9.13
N GLY A 41 8.34 -12.42 -9.20
CA GLY A 41 8.42 -13.62 -8.35
C GLY A 41 7.90 -13.39 -6.93
N GLU A 42 7.12 -12.32 -6.72
CA GLU A 42 6.47 -12.06 -5.44
C GLU A 42 5.54 -13.21 -5.04
N ASN A 43 5.53 -13.50 -3.75
CA ASN A 43 4.74 -14.57 -3.17
C ASN A 43 4.27 -14.15 -1.77
N TYR A 44 3.52 -15.04 -1.11
CA TYR A 44 2.99 -14.80 0.22
C TYR A 44 4.04 -14.27 1.21
N VAL A 45 5.23 -14.90 1.24
CA VAL A 45 6.25 -14.58 2.23
C VAL A 45 6.91 -13.25 1.93
N SER A 46 7.20 -12.94 0.66
CA SER A 46 7.83 -11.67 0.30
C SER A 46 6.88 -10.50 0.58
N VAL A 47 5.62 -10.59 0.16
CA VAL A 47 4.62 -9.55 0.41
C VAL A 47 4.37 -9.33 1.91
N MET A 48 4.29 -10.41 2.71
CA MET A 48 4.09 -10.25 4.16
C MET A 48 5.32 -9.68 4.88
N LYS A 49 6.54 -9.87 4.34
CA LYS A 49 7.73 -9.17 4.84
C LYS A 49 7.68 -7.68 4.55
N GLU A 50 7.22 -7.28 3.37
CA GLU A 50 7.02 -5.86 3.04
C GLU A 50 5.96 -5.22 3.93
N ASN A 51 4.84 -5.89 4.15
CA ASN A 51 3.80 -5.46 5.09
C ASN A 51 4.36 -5.31 6.51
N LEU A 52 5.17 -6.28 6.99
CA LEU A 52 5.79 -6.20 8.30
C LEU A 52 6.73 -5.00 8.43
N ALA A 53 7.56 -4.75 7.42
CA ALA A 53 8.47 -3.60 7.40
C ALA A 53 7.70 -2.27 7.41
N ALA A 54 6.56 -2.21 6.71
CA ALA A 54 5.67 -1.06 6.71
C ALA A 54 5.04 -0.84 8.10
N LEU A 55 4.55 -1.89 8.76
CA LEU A 55 3.98 -1.83 10.10
C LEU A 55 5.01 -1.44 11.17
N GLN A 56 6.26 -1.87 11.03
CA GLN A 56 7.32 -1.49 11.98
C GLN A 56 7.61 0.02 12.00
N LYS A 57 7.28 0.75 10.93
CA LYS A 57 7.42 2.21 10.89
C LYS A 57 6.39 2.96 11.75
N SER A 58 5.26 2.34 12.07
CA SER A 58 4.21 2.96 12.89
C SER A 58 4.33 2.63 14.38
N ILE A 59 5.16 1.66 14.74
CA ILE A 59 5.38 1.24 16.13
C ILE A 59 6.64 1.94 16.65
N HIS A 60 6.51 3.20 17.07
CA HIS A 60 7.51 3.96 17.83
C HIS A 60 6.85 4.58 19.06
#